data_AF-E3KIM3-F1
#
_entry.id   AF-E3KIM3-F1
#
_cell.length_a   1.000
_cell.length_b   1.000
_cell.length_c   1.000
_cell.angle_alpha   90.00
_cell.angle_beta   90.00
_cell.angle_gamma   90.00
#
_symmetry.space_group_name_H-M   'P 1'
#
loop_
_entity.id
_entity.type
_entity.pdbx_description
1 polymer ?
#
loop_
_entity_poly.entity_id
_entity_poly.type
_entity_poly.pdbx_seq_one_letter_code
_entity_poly.pdbx_strand_id
1 'polypeptide(L)'
;MANKSQTSASCESTCSGDERCASCEFTENGCKMTAVDYMNENHAGKPLAEALESCFASGGSKYCGLCPNDRSCVGSRASGPPRTRRNLKSNDSSIKCPSGLTACPLSSRPSFKTTARFECLDIKQDTNSCGGCVSAGSGVDCSTLEGVSSSGCSDGKCKILSCKSEYEYSEAGYECLKIL
;
A
#
# COMPACT_ATOMS: atom_id res chain seq x y z
N MET A 1 -14.24 16.44 29.65
CA MET A 1 -13.75 17.83 29.54
C MET A 1 -13.87 18.22 28.07
N ALA A 2 -14.93 18.95 27.71
CA ALA A 2 -15.19 19.38 26.33
C ALA A 2 -14.38 20.64 26.06
N ASN A 3 -13.33 20.54 25.23
CA ASN A 3 -12.54 21.71 24.87
C ASN A 3 -13.31 22.50 23.82
N LYS A 4 -13.96 23.54 24.30
CA LYS A 4 -14.93 24.37 23.61
C LYS A 4 -14.15 25.27 22.64
N SER A 5 -14.15 24.96 21.34
CA SER A 5 -13.67 25.87 20.30
C SER A 5 -14.66 27.04 20.23
N GLN A 6 -14.50 28.05 21.09
CA GLN A 6 -15.51 29.10 21.34
C GLN A 6 -15.44 30.30 20.40
N THR A 7 -14.46 30.37 19.51
CA THR A 7 -14.25 31.53 18.64
C THR A 7 -13.98 31.09 17.21
N SER A 8 -14.33 31.95 16.24
CA SER A 8 -14.00 31.73 14.83
C SER A 8 -12.49 31.53 14.63
N ALA A 9 -11.65 32.27 15.34
CA ALA A 9 -10.19 32.10 15.30
C ALA A 9 -9.72 30.71 15.79
N SER A 10 -10.38 30.15 16.81
CA SER A 10 -10.09 28.79 17.29
C SER A 10 -10.56 27.72 16.29
N CYS A 11 -11.68 27.97 15.60
CA CYS A 11 -12.20 27.11 14.53
C CYS A 11 -11.25 27.08 13.33
N GLU A 12 -10.81 28.25 12.87
CA GLU A 12 -9.89 28.40 11.74
C GLU A 12 -8.52 27.78 12.04
N SER A 13 -7.93 28.09 13.20
CA SER A 13 -6.62 27.51 13.59
C SER A 13 -6.66 25.98 13.72
N THR A 14 -7.78 25.42 14.18
CA THR A 14 -7.96 23.96 14.26
C THR A 14 -8.08 23.35 12.86
N CYS A 15 -8.79 23.99 11.94
CA CYS A 15 -8.92 23.48 10.57
C CYS A 15 -7.61 23.61 9.79
N SER A 16 -6.88 24.73 9.91
CA SER A 16 -5.58 24.89 9.27
C SER A 16 -4.51 23.93 9.81
N GLY A 17 -4.69 23.41 11.03
CA GLY A 17 -3.79 22.43 11.64
C GLY A 17 -4.15 20.95 11.39
N ASP A 18 -5.29 20.65 10.77
CA ASP A 18 -5.71 19.28 10.45
C ASP A 18 -5.74 19.09 8.93
N GLU A 19 -4.78 18.32 8.40
CA GLU A 19 -4.65 18.02 6.97
C GLU A 19 -5.87 17.32 6.36
N ARG A 20 -6.82 16.86 7.18
CA ARG A 20 -8.07 16.23 6.75
C ARG A 20 -9.22 17.22 6.67
N CYS A 21 -9.04 18.48 7.10
CA CYS A 21 -10.05 19.54 7.02
C CYS A 21 -9.98 20.23 5.66
N ALA A 22 -11.00 20.06 4.82
CA ALA A 22 -11.11 20.80 3.55
C ALA A 22 -11.56 22.24 3.79
N SER A 23 -12.51 22.43 4.69
CA SER A 23 -13.02 23.75 5.05
C SER A 23 -13.62 23.74 6.45
N CYS A 24 -13.67 24.92 7.06
CA CYS A 24 -14.40 25.13 8.31
C CYS A 24 -15.27 26.37 8.21
N GLU A 25 -16.44 26.31 8.83
CA GLU A 25 -17.40 27.39 8.91
C GLU A 25 -17.79 27.60 10.37
N PHE A 26 -17.60 28.81 10.90
CA PHE A 26 -18.03 29.13 12.25
C PHE A 26 -19.49 29.57 12.25
N THR A 27 -20.36 28.79 12.88
CA THR A 27 -21.79 29.06 13.01
C THR A 27 -22.17 29.34 14.46
N GLU A 28 -23.41 29.79 14.70
CA GLU A 28 -23.94 30.00 16.06
C GLU A 28 -23.92 28.74 16.94
N ASN A 29 -23.92 27.55 16.30
CA ASN A 29 -23.82 26.25 16.96
C ASN A 29 -22.38 25.72 17.08
N GLY A 30 -21.39 26.56 16.76
CA GLY A 30 -19.97 26.23 16.83
C GLY A 30 -19.32 26.02 15.46
N CYS A 31 -18.11 25.45 15.49
CA CYS A 31 -17.30 25.19 14.30
C CYS A 31 -17.84 23.97 13.54
N LYS A 32 -18.33 24.19 12.32
CA LYS A 32 -18.69 23.15 11.37
C LYS A 32 -17.48 22.87 10.48
N MET A 33 -16.85 21.72 10.68
CA MET A 33 -15.71 21.28 9.87
C MET A 33 -16.20 20.34 8.76
N THR A 34 -15.67 20.54 7.55
CA THR A 34 -15.89 19.70 6.38
C THR A 34 -14.60 18.94 6.10
N ALA A 35 -14.69 17.62 6.01
CA ALA A 35 -13.54 16.78 5.69
C ALA A 35 -13.22 16.85 4.19
N VAL A 36 -11.95 16.64 3.83
CA VAL A 36 -11.50 16.46 2.45
C VAL A 36 -12.22 15.28 1.82
N ASP A 37 -12.82 15.51 0.64
CA ASP A 37 -13.33 14.44 -0.19
C ASP A 37 -12.17 13.80 -0.94
N TYR A 38 -11.53 12.80 -0.32
CA TYR A 38 -10.36 12.13 -0.89
C TYR A 38 -10.63 11.43 -2.24
N MET A 39 -11.90 11.24 -2.63
CA MET A 39 -12.23 10.70 -3.95
C MET A 39 -12.08 11.74 -5.06
N ASN A 40 -12.26 13.03 -4.73
CA ASN A 40 -12.35 14.11 -5.70
C ASN A 40 -11.26 15.20 -5.53
N GLU A 41 -10.70 15.36 -4.33
CA GLU A 41 -9.83 16.50 -3.94
C GLU A 41 -8.45 16.07 -3.44
N ASN A 42 -8.05 14.79 -3.62
CA ASN A 42 -6.76 14.32 -3.13
C ASN A 42 -5.57 14.86 -3.96
N HIS A 43 -4.75 15.73 -3.36
CA HIS A 43 -3.45 16.17 -3.90
C HIS A 43 -2.42 15.02 -4.03
N ALA A 44 -2.61 13.88 -3.35
CA ALA A 44 -1.82 12.66 -3.44
C ALA A 44 -2.45 11.56 -4.33
N GLY A 45 -3.51 11.88 -5.07
CA GLY A 45 -4.07 11.05 -6.14
C GLY A 45 -5.03 9.92 -5.72
N LYS A 46 -5.87 9.54 -6.68
CA LYS A 46 -6.83 8.41 -6.68
C LYS A 46 -6.32 7.08 -6.07
N PRO A 47 -5.04 6.69 -6.20
CA PRO A 47 -4.54 5.42 -5.65
C PRO A 47 -4.59 5.33 -4.12
N LEU A 48 -4.36 6.44 -3.41
CA LEU A 48 -4.40 6.44 -1.95
C LEU A 48 -5.84 6.34 -1.43
N ALA A 49 -6.76 6.98 -2.14
CA ALA A 49 -8.20 6.93 -1.86
C ALA A 49 -8.76 5.52 -2.11
N GLU A 50 -8.40 4.87 -3.22
CA GLU A 50 -8.78 3.48 -3.52
C GLU A 50 -8.17 2.49 -2.51
N ALA A 51 -6.93 2.74 -2.03
CA ALA A 51 -6.31 1.93 -0.98
C ALA A 51 -7.06 2.02 0.36
N LEU A 52 -7.54 3.21 0.72
CA LEU A 52 -8.33 3.46 1.93
C LEU A 52 -9.79 3.02 1.79
N GLU A 53 -10.39 3.07 0.60
CA GLU A 53 -11.76 2.62 0.35
C GLU A 53 -11.94 1.12 0.63
N SER A 54 -10.92 0.31 0.29
CA SER A 54 -10.89 -1.11 0.64
C SER A 54 -10.89 -1.34 2.16
N CYS A 55 -10.33 -0.40 2.93
CA CYS A 55 -10.29 -0.43 4.39
C CYS A 55 -11.66 -0.08 5.01
N PHE A 56 -12.49 0.73 4.33
CA PHE A 56 -13.84 1.09 4.80
C PHE A 56 -14.92 0.10 4.34
N ALA A 57 -14.78 -0.52 3.16
CA ALA A 57 -15.75 -1.45 2.61
C ALA A 57 -15.70 -2.84 3.28
N SER A 58 -14.55 -3.23 3.83
CA SER A 58 -14.36 -4.53 4.49
C SER A 58 -14.40 -4.37 6.01
N GLY A 59 -15.60 -4.52 6.58
CA GLY A 59 -15.80 -4.48 8.03
C GLY A 59 -14.88 -5.41 8.81
N GLY A 60 -13.86 -4.82 9.46
CA GLY A 60 -13.18 -5.29 10.67
C GLY A 60 -12.10 -6.37 10.55
N SER A 61 -10.82 -6.01 10.67
CA SER A 61 -10.02 -6.11 11.92
C SER A 61 -8.49 -6.13 11.73
N LYS A 62 -7.86 -5.00 12.08
CA LYS A 62 -6.56 -4.80 12.78
C LYS A 62 -6.48 -3.35 13.29
N TYR A 63 -7.19 -2.45 12.61
CA TYR A 63 -7.25 -1.02 12.91
C TYR A 63 -8.14 -0.64 14.12
N CYS A 64 -9.05 -1.51 14.57
CA CYS A 64 -9.93 -1.24 15.72
C CYS A 64 -9.17 -1.08 17.06
N GLY A 65 -7.89 -1.49 17.13
CA GLY A 65 -7.03 -1.24 18.30
C GLY A 65 -6.45 0.17 18.35
N LEU A 66 -6.47 0.91 17.24
CA LEU A 66 -5.91 2.26 17.12
C LEU A 66 -6.97 3.35 17.31
N CYS A 67 -8.24 3.06 17.01
CA CYS A 67 -9.34 4.05 17.03
C CYS A 67 -10.54 3.57 17.88
N PRO A 68 -10.45 3.61 19.22
CA PRO A 68 -11.48 3.04 20.12
C PRO A 68 -12.83 3.75 20.12
N ASN A 69 -12.95 4.94 19.51
CA ASN A 69 -14.18 5.75 19.47
C ASN A 69 -14.85 5.78 18.08
N ASP A 70 -14.34 5.05 17.10
CA ASP A 70 -14.95 5.00 15.76
C ASP A 70 -16.22 4.12 15.79
N ARG A 71 -17.35 4.71 15.38
CA ARG A 71 -18.66 4.03 15.34
C ARG A 71 -18.73 2.95 14.27
N SER A 72 -17.82 2.96 13.29
CA SER A 72 -17.67 1.92 12.26
C SER A 72 -17.19 0.58 12.84
N CYS A 73 -16.55 0.61 14.02
CA CYS A 73 -16.12 -0.57 14.76
C CYS A 73 -17.22 -1.18 15.63
N VAL A 74 -18.35 -0.49 15.78
CA VAL A 74 -19.53 -0.98 16.50
C VAL A 74 -20.38 -1.76 15.51
N GLY A 75 -19.83 -2.89 15.02
CA GLY A 75 -20.59 -3.82 14.22
C GLY A 75 -21.87 -4.22 14.98
N SER A 76 -23.01 -4.11 14.30
CA SER A 76 -24.31 -4.59 14.78
C SER A 76 -24.12 -5.95 15.44
N ARG A 77 -24.56 -6.08 16.70
CA ARG A 77 -24.64 -7.38 17.39
C ARG A 77 -25.20 -8.41 16.40
N ALA A 78 -24.42 -9.45 16.12
CA ALA A 78 -24.81 -10.50 15.20
C ALA A 78 -26.01 -11.28 15.78
N SER A 79 -27.22 -10.81 15.53
CA SER A 79 -28.45 -11.56 15.74
C SER A 79 -28.69 -12.46 14.52
N GLY A 80 -27.91 -13.51 14.38
CA GLY A 80 -28.08 -14.51 13.33
C GLY A 80 -27.21 -15.73 13.59
N PRO A 81 -27.70 -16.96 13.33
CA PRO A 81 -26.91 -18.16 13.58
C PRO A 81 -25.63 -18.12 12.75
N PRO A 82 -24.53 -18.71 13.26
CA PRO A 82 -23.22 -18.62 12.64
C PRO A 82 -23.33 -19.13 11.20
N ARG A 83 -23.11 -18.25 10.22
CA ARG A 83 -23.01 -18.66 8.83
C ARG A 83 -21.76 -19.51 8.73
N THR A 84 -21.96 -20.83 8.62
CA THR A 84 -20.93 -21.78 8.24
C THR A 84 -20.18 -21.20 7.05
N ARG A 85 -18.84 -21.13 7.15
CA ARG A 85 -17.98 -20.75 6.03
C ARG A 85 -18.38 -21.62 4.85
N ARG A 86 -19.03 -21.02 3.84
CA ARG A 86 -19.29 -21.73 2.60
C ARG A 86 -17.93 -22.07 2.03
N ASN A 87 -17.61 -23.36 2.01
CA ASN A 87 -16.50 -23.88 1.24
C ASN A 87 -16.72 -23.40 -0.19
N LEU A 88 -15.94 -22.39 -0.60
CA LEU A 88 -15.82 -22.01 -1.99
C LEU A 88 -15.41 -23.29 -2.71
N LYS A 89 -16.27 -23.79 -3.59
CA LYS A 89 -15.97 -24.96 -4.41
C LYS A 89 -14.70 -24.65 -5.19
N SER A 90 -13.61 -25.31 -4.79
CA SER A 90 -12.32 -25.31 -5.45
C SER A 90 -12.49 -25.86 -6.85
N ASN A 91 -12.60 -24.99 -7.85
CA ASN A 91 -12.50 -25.38 -9.25
C ASN A 91 -12.07 -24.18 -10.10
N ASP A 92 -10.83 -23.73 -9.93
CA ASP A 92 -10.06 -23.13 -11.03
C ASP A 92 -8.57 -23.13 -10.66
N SER A 93 -7.77 -23.84 -11.44
CA SER A 93 -6.33 -24.02 -11.35
C SER A 93 -5.54 -22.78 -11.83
N SER A 94 -6.07 -21.58 -11.62
CA SER A 94 -5.36 -20.33 -11.89
C SER A 94 -5.34 -19.48 -10.63
N ILE A 95 -4.17 -19.38 -10.02
CA ILE A 95 -3.93 -18.50 -8.88
C ILE A 95 -4.01 -17.07 -9.41
N LYS A 96 -5.12 -16.39 -9.13
CA LYS A 96 -5.39 -15.03 -9.62
C LYS A 96 -4.93 -14.04 -8.56
N CYS A 97 -3.78 -13.42 -8.78
CA CYS A 97 -3.44 -12.19 -8.09
C CYS A 97 -4.42 -11.08 -8.50
N PRO A 98 -4.64 -10.06 -7.65
CA PRO A 98 -5.33 -8.84 -8.06
C PRO A 98 -4.77 -8.27 -9.37
N SER A 99 -5.61 -7.55 -10.11
CA SER A 99 -5.20 -6.91 -11.37
C SER A 99 -3.92 -6.08 -11.18
N GLY A 100 -2.97 -6.24 -12.09
CA GLY A 100 -1.67 -5.55 -12.04
C GLY A 100 -0.59 -6.27 -11.25
N LEU A 101 -0.92 -7.33 -10.50
CA LEU A 101 0.05 -8.12 -9.75
C LEU A 101 0.34 -9.47 -10.43
N THR A 102 1.57 -9.94 -10.25
CA THR A 102 2.05 -11.22 -10.80
C THR A 102 2.21 -12.24 -9.69
N ALA A 103 1.71 -13.47 -9.92
CA ALA A 103 1.87 -14.58 -9.00
C ALA A 103 3.30 -15.15 -9.12
N CYS A 104 4.16 -14.79 -8.16
CA CYS A 104 5.52 -15.31 -8.08
C CYS A 104 5.56 -16.54 -7.17
N PRO A 105 6.16 -17.66 -7.61
CA PRO A 105 6.25 -18.85 -6.79
C PRO A 105 7.17 -18.58 -5.61
N LEU A 106 6.73 -18.90 -4.40
CA LEU A 106 7.60 -18.91 -3.25
C LEU A 106 8.49 -20.14 -3.37
N SER A 107 9.81 -19.94 -3.38
CA SER A 107 10.83 -20.99 -3.45
C SER A 107 10.63 -22.00 -2.32
N SER A 108 9.80 -23.02 -2.55
CA SER A 108 9.59 -24.13 -1.63
C SER A 108 10.46 -25.27 -2.12
N ARG A 109 11.38 -25.70 -1.25
CA ARG A 109 12.23 -26.88 -1.46
C ARG A 109 11.49 -28.00 -2.21
N PRO A 110 12.18 -28.77 -3.08
CA PRO A 110 11.57 -29.80 -3.94
C PRO A 110 10.86 -30.95 -3.21
N SER A 111 10.73 -30.90 -1.88
CA SER A 111 10.31 -32.02 -1.03
C SER A 111 8.87 -31.94 -0.52
N PHE A 112 8.07 -30.92 -0.85
CA PHE A 112 6.68 -30.84 -0.39
C PHE A 112 5.69 -30.61 -1.54
N LYS A 113 5.12 -31.73 -2.04
CA LYS A 113 4.02 -31.78 -3.03
C LYS A 113 2.67 -31.39 -2.41
N THR A 114 2.57 -30.23 -1.81
CA THR A 114 1.27 -29.77 -1.28
C THR A 114 1.18 -28.27 -1.47
N THR A 115 0.57 -27.90 -2.60
CA THR A 115 0.29 -26.53 -3.07
C THR A 115 1.54 -25.65 -3.19
N ALA A 116 2.01 -25.44 -4.42
CA ALA A 116 2.95 -24.36 -4.71
C ALA A 116 2.38 -23.07 -4.09
N ARG A 117 3.12 -22.48 -3.14
CA ARG A 117 2.73 -21.23 -2.51
C ARG A 117 3.20 -20.11 -3.40
N PHE A 118 2.41 -19.06 -3.52
CA PHE A 118 2.74 -17.91 -4.34
C PHE A 118 2.58 -16.64 -3.52
N GLU A 119 3.34 -15.63 -3.91
CA GLU A 119 3.15 -14.24 -3.50
C GLU A 119 2.73 -13.42 -4.71
N CYS A 120 1.97 -12.35 -4.48
CA CYS A 120 1.54 -11.44 -5.53
C CYS A 120 2.40 -10.19 -5.48
N LEU A 121 3.24 -9.98 -6.50
CA LEU A 121 4.18 -8.87 -6.58
C LEU A 121 3.82 -7.95 -7.75
N ASP A 122 4.02 -6.65 -7.57
CA ASP A 122 4.05 -5.70 -8.68
C ASP A 122 5.45 -5.72 -9.29
N ILE A 123 5.68 -6.61 -10.25
CA ILE A 123 6.97 -6.77 -10.92
C ILE A 123 7.44 -5.51 -11.67
N LYS A 124 6.59 -4.47 -11.81
CA LYS A 124 6.98 -3.20 -12.41
C LYS A 124 7.68 -2.26 -11.43
N GLN A 125 7.48 -2.47 -10.13
CA GLN A 125 7.94 -1.57 -9.05
C GLN A 125 8.69 -2.32 -7.94
N ASP A 126 8.58 -3.65 -7.87
CA ASP A 126 9.26 -4.46 -6.87
C ASP A 126 10.77 -4.54 -7.14
N THR A 127 11.57 -4.10 -6.17
CA THR A 127 13.03 -4.04 -6.30
C THR A 127 13.67 -5.44 -6.29
N ASN A 128 13.05 -6.41 -5.62
CA ASN A 128 13.56 -7.76 -5.43
C ASN A 128 13.00 -8.77 -6.46
N SER A 129 12.05 -8.34 -7.30
CA SER A 129 11.50 -9.10 -8.41
C SER A 129 11.09 -8.17 -9.56
N CYS A 130 12.07 -7.40 -10.03
CA CYS A 130 11.86 -6.43 -11.10
C CYS A 130 11.81 -7.11 -12.46
N GLY A 131 10.79 -6.77 -13.27
CA GLY A 131 10.58 -7.31 -14.61
C GLY A 131 10.06 -8.74 -14.66
N GLY A 132 10.01 -9.45 -13.53
CA GLY A 132 9.54 -10.82 -13.41
C GLY A 132 9.82 -11.40 -12.04
N CYS A 133 9.55 -12.70 -11.84
CA CYS A 133 9.75 -13.35 -10.55
C CYS A 133 11.20 -13.87 -10.45
N VAL A 134 11.98 -13.36 -9.49
CA VAL A 134 13.35 -13.86 -9.25
C VAL A 134 13.34 -15.35 -8.90
N SER A 135 12.35 -15.81 -8.12
CA SER A 135 12.17 -17.22 -7.76
C SER A 135 11.89 -18.15 -8.95
N ALA A 136 11.37 -17.61 -10.05
CA ALA A 136 11.15 -18.34 -11.30
C ALA A 136 12.26 -18.10 -12.32
N GLY A 137 13.28 -17.30 -11.97
CA GLY A 137 14.37 -16.91 -12.87
C GLY A 137 13.96 -15.94 -13.99
N SER A 138 12.77 -15.34 -13.93
CA SER A 138 12.28 -14.39 -14.94
C SER A 138 12.47 -12.92 -14.54
N GLY A 139 12.84 -12.64 -13.28
CA GLY A 139 13.09 -11.30 -12.76
C GLY A 139 14.51 -11.08 -12.28
N VAL A 140 14.78 -9.82 -11.90
CA VAL A 140 16.07 -9.38 -11.36
C VAL A 140 15.86 -8.75 -9.99
N ASP A 141 16.71 -9.08 -9.02
CA ASP A 141 16.82 -8.36 -7.76
C ASP A 141 17.80 -7.19 -7.95
N CYS A 142 17.26 -6.00 -8.18
CA CYS A 142 18.07 -4.81 -8.47
C CYS A 142 19.00 -4.44 -7.30
N SER A 143 18.65 -4.82 -6.07
CA SER A 143 19.47 -4.54 -4.87
C SER A 143 20.78 -5.34 -4.81
N THR A 144 20.89 -6.38 -5.64
CA THR A 144 22.05 -7.28 -5.69
C THR A 144 23.03 -6.96 -6.83
N LEU A 145 22.77 -5.91 -7.61
CA LEU A 145 23.63 -5.48 -8.70
C LEU A 145 25.03 -5.08 -8.21
N GLU A 146 26.04 -5.47 -8.97
CA GLU A 146 27.43 -5.20 -8.62
C GLU A 146 27.73 -3.69 -8.62
N GLY A 147 28.50 -3.23 -7.64
CA GLY A 147 28.91 -1.82 -7.55
C GLY A 147 27.79 -0.84 -7.21
N VAL A 148 26.53 -1.28 -7.17
CA VAL A 148 25.36 -0.44 -6.89
C VAL A 148 25.22 -0.21 -5.39
N SER A 149 25.09 1.04 -4.98
CA SER A 149 24.78 1.41 -3.59
C SER A 149 23.28 1.56 -3.36
N SER A 150 22.55 2.06 -4.35
CA SER A 150 21.09 2.21 -4.30
C SER A 150 20.50 2.02 -5.69
N SER A 151 19.40 1.28 -5.75
CA SER A 151 18.65 1.02 -6.97
C SER A 151 17.17 0.86 -6.65
N GLY A 152 16.32 1.07 -7.65
CA GLY A 152 14.92 0.71 -7.61
C GLY A 152 14.48 -0.02 -8.87
N CYS A 153 13.23 -0.43 -8.88
CA CYS A 153 12.56 -0.94 -10.08
C CYS A 153 11.59 0.12 -10.61
N SER A 154 11.59 0.33 -11.93
CA SER A 154 10.64 1.21 -12.59
C SER A 154 10.30 0.65 -13.97
N ASP A 155 9.00 0.49 -14.24
CA ASP A 155 8.47 -0.11 -15.48
C ASP A 155 9.09 -1.47 -15.81
N GLY A 156 9.38 -2.26 -14.78
CA GLY A 156 9.98 -3.59 -14.91
C GLY A 156 11.45 -3.58 -15.31
N LYS A 157 12.14 -2.45 -15.11
CA LYS A 157 13.59 -2.31 -15.35
C LYS A 157 14.29 -1.79 -14.10
N CYS A 158 15.46 -2.34 -13.81
CA CYS A 158 16.30 -1.81 -12.75
C CYS A 158 16.78 -0.39 -13.11
N LYS A 159 16.72 0.51 -12.12
CA LYS A 159 17.24 1.87 -12.19
C LYS A 159 18.27 2.04 -11.10
N ILE A 160 19.49 2.37 -11.47
CA ILE A 160 20.56 2.69 -10.53
C ILE A 160 20.40 4.14 -10.10
N LEU A 161 20.33 4.35 -8.79
CA LEU A 161 20.23 5.68 -8.17
C LEU A 161 21.61 6.17 -7.73
N SER A 162 22.47 5.25 -7.27
CA SER A 162 23.85 5.57 -6.91
C SER A 162 24.76 4.33 -6.95
N CYS A 163 26.02 4.56 -7.28
CA CYS A 163 27.09 3.58 -7.17
C CYS A 163 27.80 3.68 -5.80
N LYS A 164 28.46 2.60 -5.39
CA LYS A 164 29.34 2.55 -4.21
C LYS A 164 30.58 3.42 -4.45
N SER A 165 31.29 3.76 -3.37
CA SER A 165 32.63 4.35 -3.48
C SER A 165 33.52 3.45 -4.34
N GLU A 166 34.38 4.03 -5.17
CA GLU A 166 35.21 3.34 -6.18
C GLU A 166 34.44 2.80 -7.40
N TYR A 167 33.17 3.17 -7.60
CA TYR A 167 32.41 2.80 -8.80
C TYR A 167 31.78 4.04 -9.46
N GLU A 168 31.76 4.05 -10.79
CA GLU A 168 31.18 5.12 -11.62
C GLU A 168 30.04 4.56 -12.49
N TYR A 169 28.98 5.35 -12.64
CA TYR A 169 27.82 4.95 -13.43
C TYR A 169 28.12 5.04 -14.93
N SER A 170 27.84 3.96 -15.66
CA SER A 170 27.96 3.89 -17.10
C SER A 170 26.58 3.91 -17.76
N GLU A 171 26.28 4.96 -18.53
CA GLU A 171 25.04 5.06 -19.32
C GLU A 171 24.97 4.02 -20.45
N ALA A 172 26.12 3.58 -20.97
CA ALA A 172 26.16 2.61 -22.06
C ALA A 172 25.73 1.21 -21.60
N GLY A 173 26.10 0.83 -20.37
CA GLY A 173 25.81 -0.47 -19.77
C GLY A 173 24.64 -0.46 -18.77
N TYR A 174 24.17 0.72 -18.35
CA TYR A 174 23.24 0.89 -17.22
C TYR A 174 23.74 0.18 -15.96
N GLU A 175 25.04 0.32 -15.67
CA GLU A 175 25.74 -0.41 -14.62
C GLU A 175 26.75 0.48 -13.88
N CYS A 176 27.18 0.02 -12.70
CA CYS A 176 28.26 0.66 -11.95
C CYS A 176 29.57 -0.06 -12.25
N LEU A 177 30.51 0.63 -12.89
CA LEU A 177 31.83 0.11 -13.23
C LEU A 177 32.87 0.57 -12.21
N LYS A 178 33.75 -0.32 -11.79
CA LYS A 178 34.81 0.02 -10.86
C LYS A 178 35.79 1.01 -11.50
N ILE A 179 36.07 2.10 -10.81
CA ILE A 179 37.09 3.08 -11.19
C ILE A 179 38.45 2.43 -10.92
N LEU A 180 39.28 2.33 -11.95
CA LEU A 180 40.65 1.78 -11.89
C LEU A 180 41.67 2.86 -11.52
#